data_AF-P58029-F1
#
_entry.id   AF-P58029-F1
#
_cell.length_a   1.000
_cell.length_b   1.000
_cell.length_c   1.000
_cell.angle_alpha   90.00
_cell.angle_beta   90.00
_cell.angle_gamma   90.00
#
_symmetry.space_group_name_H-M   'P 1'
#
loop_
_entity.id
_entity.type
_entity.pdbx_description
1 polymer ?
#
loop_
_entity_poly.entity_id
_entity_poly.type
_entity_poly.pdbx_seq_one_letter_code
_entity_poly.pdbx_strand_id
1 'polypeptide(L)'
;MLKPFCEKMSIKRKSKYTLGVLLLASFLAIIMGLANVPMAQTSPQIPVYKVVGNADLSNPGSASYWSQIPWINISLTANIPMAPTSGLTHYLLVKAVWNGSWIIILERWYAPEPAFGAWSAAAAALYPPASGPGLFRQIMLTPGTTYTIEKNYTNYFSIVNGNIIQGRLVLNYSGILLPAPNDTQITVLSNGTIILWHSPRPIEDLLYSDGMFYGYYTNNTWYYPDRAAIMWYMGSVIPPTKDGMNIGGKVPGQAFDGVTFNDTGGSLVQPGGAANIWMWVSGATWNNATYDPAFKVNLWQNTSLTGLPYIDPDNHGFAVPLYTNNTNMYEVDTAGIWYTPVTTSGLNGSLFFIWTGATYQNGYWTVEFARPLAVPSAYAKWMPNITVGKTYYVAFAVWQGKLGETLFDKSITSNFLTLELVTTPPTSTTTSTISSTSVTTTTSITTVTSIPSTTIYVTIVGVVIAIIALIILYVVFRR
;
A
#
# COMPACT_ATOMS: atom_id res chain seq x y z
N MET A 1 69.92 51.74 7.32
CA MET A 1 68.47 51.94 7.12
C MET A 1 67.78 50.60 7.34
N LEU A 2 66.64 50.59 8.02
CA LEU A 2 66.05 49.47 8.77
C LEU A 2 65.73 48.17 7.99
N LYS A 3 65.71 47.08 8.78
CA LYS A 3 65.28 45.67 8.56
C LYS A 3 64.19 45.44 7.49
N PRO A 4 64.15 44.21 6.96
CA PRO A 4 63.02 43.35 7.28
C PRO A 4 63.45 41.94 7.72
N PHE A 5 63.03 41.58 8.93
CA PHE A 5 63.09 40.24 9.51
C PHE A 5 61.91 39.45 8.92
N CYS A 6 62.16 38.51 8.00
CA CYS A 6 61.14 37.60 7.50
C CYS A 6 61.71 36.18 7.55
N GLU A 7 61.84 35.67 8.78
CA GLU A 7 62.27 34.31 9.03
C GLU A 7 61.11 33.37 8.71
N LYS A 8 61.08 32.90 7.46
CA LYS A 8 60.20 31.84 7.00
C LYS A 8 60.49 30.59 7.82
N MET A 9 59.58 30.24 8.75
CA MET A 9 59.53 28.92 9.36
C MET A 9 59.40 27.86 8.25
N SER A 10 60.54 27.29 7.87
CA SER A 10 60.63 26.15 6.97
C SER A 10 60.21 24.91 7.76
N ILE A 11 58.91 24.60 7.73
CA ILE A 11 58.39 23.32 8.18
C ILE A 11 59.05 22.25 7.30
N LYS A 12 60.09 21.61 7.85
CA LYS A 12 60.92 20.61 7.18
C LYS A 12 60.03 19.57 6.50
N ARG A 13 60.26 19.38 5.20
CA ARG A 13 59.48 18.54 4.25
C ARG A 13 59.13 17.13 4.76
N LYS A 14 59.88 16.58 5.73
CA LYS A 14 59.58 15.31 6.39
C LYS A 14 58.28 15.33 7.22
N SER A 15 57.87 16.49 7.75
CA SER A 15 56.64 16.63 8.56
C SER A 15 55.35 16.50 7.73
N LYS A 16 55.38 16.85 6.44
CA LYS A 16 54.19 16.79 5.57
C LYS A 16 53.71 15.35 5.31
N TYR A 17 54.64 14.42 5.16
CA TYR A 17 54.31 13.01 4.95
C TYR A 17 53.75 12.38 6.23
N THR A 18 54.33 12.68 7.40
CA THR A 18 53.83 12.17 8.68
C THR A 18 52.41 12.66 8.95
N LEU A 19 52.13 13.94 8.68
CA LEU A 19 50.79 14.50 8.84
C LEU A 19 49.77 13.88 7.87
N GLY A 20 50.17 13.64 6.61
CA GLY A 20 49.32 13.00 5.62
C GLY A 20 48.96 11.55 5.98
N VAL A 21 49.93 10.78 6.49
CA VAL A 21 49.70 9.40 6.94
C VAL A 21 48.81 9.35 8.17
N LEU A 22 49.00 10.25 9.14
CA LEU A 22 48.15 10.36 10.32
C LEU A 22 46.71 10.70 9.94
N LEU A 23 46.50 11.66 9.05
CA LEU A 23 45.16 12.01 8.54
C LEU A 23 44.50 10.84 7.82
N LEU A 24 45.23 10.12 6.97
CA LEU A 24 44.70 8.96 6.27
C LEU A 24 44.35 7.82 7.25
N ALA A 25 45.18 7.55 8.25
CA ALA A 25 44.91 6.56 9.27
C ALA A 25 43.70 6.93 10.14
N SER A 26 43.56 8.23 10.47
CA SER A 26 42.41 8.75 11.22
C SER A 26 41.12 8.61 10.42
N PHE A 27 41.17 8.96 9.13
CA PHE A 27 40.05 8.82 8.22
C PHE A 27 39.64 7.36 8.02
N LEU A 28 40.61 6.45 7.86
CA LEU A 28 40.35 5.02 7.74
C LEU A 28 39.79 4.42 9.03
N ALA A 29 40.25 4.87 10.20
CA ALA A 29 39.72 4.47 11.50
C ALA A 29 38.27 4.96 11.70
N ILE A 30 37.94 6.17 11.24
CA ILE A 30 36.57 6.68 11.28
C ILE A 30 35.67 5.87 10.33
N ILE A 31 36.14 5.55 9.11
CA ILE A 31 35.39 4.70 8.16
C ILE A 31 35.18 3.30 8.75
N MET A 32 36.22 2.67 9.30
CA MET A 32 36.10 1.34 9.91
C MET A 32 35.25 1.35 11.18
N GLY A 33 35.28 2.44 11.95
CA GLY A 33 34.41 2.66 13.09
C GLY A 33 32.95 2.75 12.66
N LEU A 34 32.66 3.50 11.59
CA LEU A 34 31.30 3.67 11.05
C LEU A 34 30.77 2.42 10.34
N ALA A 35 31.64 1.62 9.72
CA ALA A 35 31.23 0.38 9.07
C ALA A 35 30.73 -0.69 10.05
N ASN A 36 31.12 -0.60 11.33
CA ASN A 36 30.78 -1.59 12.36
C ASN A 36 29.95 -1.03 13.52
N VAL A 37 29.41 0.19 13.43
CA VAL A 37 28.31 0.55 14.35
C VAL A 37 27.04 -0.04 13.76
N PRO A 38 26.39 -1.04 14.41
CA PRO A 38 25.02 -1.35 14.07
C PRO A 38 24.24 -0.07 14.38
N MET A 39 23.87 0.66 13.33
CA MET A 39 22.93 1.76 13.44
C MET A 39 21.73 1.18 14.19
N ALA A 40 21.54 1.60 15.44
CA ALA A 40 20.42 1.17 16.24
C ALA A 40 19.16 1.41 15.40
N GLN A 41 18.62 0.33 14.84
CA GLN A 41 17.39 0.39 14.06
C GLN A 41 16.36 0.99 15.00
N THR A 42 15.67 2.04 14.55
CA THR A 42 14.54 2.61 15.28
C THR A 42 13.66 1.47 15.77
N SER A 43 13.20 1.55 17.03
CA SER A 43 12.28 0.57 17.60
C SER A 43 11.19 0.19 16.58
N PRO A 44 10.77 -1.08 16.52
CA PRO A 44 9.76 -1.52 15.57
C PRO A 44 8.56 -0.58 15.62
N GLN A 45 8.12 -0.10 14.47
CA GLN A 45 6.99 0.82 14.39
C GLN A 45 5.70 0.15 14.87
N ILE A 46 5.63 -1.19 14.75
CA ILE A 46 4.49 -2.00 15.15
C ILE A 46 4.94 -3.19 16.03
N PRO A 47 4.92 -3.03 17.37
CA PRO A 47 5.06 -4.16 18.29
C PRO A 47 3.81 -5.06 18.25
N VAL A 48 4.03 -6.36 18.01
CA VAL A 48 3.01 -7.41 18.11
C VAL A 48 3.11 -8.05 19.49
N TYR A 49 2.22 -7.67 20.40
CA TYR A 49 2.32 -8.04 21.81
C TYR A 49 1.86 -9.47 22.07
N LYS A 50 2.57 -10.18 22.95
CA LYS A 50 2.11 -11.49 23.43
C LYS A 50 0.88 -11.32 24.33
N VAL A 51 -0.19 -12.07 24.05
CA VAL A 51 -1.43 -12.09 24.84
C VAL A 51 -1.89 -13.50 25.18
N VAL A 52 -2.86 -13.61 26.09
CA VAL A 52 -3.60 -14.85 26.37
C VAL A 52 -5.03 -14.67 25.87
N GLY A 53 -5.49 -15.61 25.04
CA GLY A 53 -6.81 -15.56 24.41
C GLY A 53 -6.75 -15.83 22.91
N ASN A 54 -7.92 -15.78 22.26
CA ASN A 54 -8.08 -15.96 20.83
C ASN A 54 -8.66 -14.69 20.18
N ALA A 55 -8.60 -14.61 18.86
CA ALA A 55 -9.38 -13.61 18.11
C ALA A 55 -10.88 -13.82 18.35
N ASP A 56 -11.65 -12.73 18.39
CA ASP A 56 -13.13 -12.78 18.34
C ASP A 56 -13.58 -12.20 17.00
N LEU A 57 -13.52 -13.03 15.97
CA LEU A 57 -13.85 -12.61 14.60
C LEU A 57 -15.34 -12.33 14.40
N SER A 58 -16.20 -12.74 15.34
CA SER A 58 -17.62 -12.40 15.34
C SER A 58 -17.88 -10.96 15.81
N ASN A 59 -16.95 -10.42 16.60
CA ASN A 59 -16.99 -9.05 17.12
C ASN A 59 -15.57 -8.43 17.18
N PRO A 60 -14.96 -8.10 16.03
CA PRO A 60 -13.62 -7.54 15.92
C PRO A 60 -13.32 -6.44 16.95
N GLY A 61 -12.21 -6.59 17.66
CA GLY A 61 -11.77 -5.62 18.67
C GLY A 61 -12.47 -5.74 20.04
N SER A 62 -13.36 -6.71 20.24
CA SER A 62 -14.06 -6.95 21.52
C SER A 62 -13.20 -7.66 22.57
N ALA A 63 -12.22 -8.47 22.12
CA ALA A 63 -11.44 -9.31 23.00
C ALA A 63 -10.72 -8.48 24.07
N SER A 64 -10.78 -8.94 25.33
CA SER A 64 -10.40 -8.12 26.49
C SER A 64 -8.96 -7.61 26.44
N TYR A 65 -8.03 -8.37 25.84
CA TYR A 65 -6.64 -7.97 25.70
C TYR A 65 -6.47 -6.71 24.83
N TRP A 66 -7.39 -6.41 23.90
CA TRP A 66 -7.29 -5.21 23.06
C TRP A 66 -7.32 -3.92 23.86
N SER A 67 -7.97 -3.90 25.03
CA SER A 67 -8.02 -2.74 25.92
C SER A 67 -6.65 -2.33 26.47
N GLN A 68 -5.69 -3.26 26.50
CA GLN A 68 -4.34 -3.05 27.02
C GLN A 68 -3.33 -2.67 25.93
N ILE A 69 -3.66 -2.93 24.67
CA ILE A 69 -2.80 -2.60 23.52
C ILE A 69 -3.11 -1.17 23.05
N PRO A 70 -2.13 -0.26 22.94
CA PRO A 70 -2.37 1.07 22.37
C PRO A 70 -2.59 1.00 20.86
N TRP A 71 -3.45 1.89 20.33
CA TRP A 71 -3.55 2.08 18.88
C TRP A 71 -2.29 2.78 18.35
N ILE A 72 -1.79 2.30 17.23
CA ILE A 72 -0.72 2.95 16.45
C ILE A 72 -1.40 3.67 15.30
N ASN A 73 -1.13 4.97 15.16
CA ASN A 73 -1.64 5.76 14.07
C ASN A 73 -0.63 5.72 12.90
N ILE A 74 -1.03 5.09 11.80
CA ILE A 74 -0.24 4.95 10.58
C ILE A 74 -0.78 5.95 9.56
N SER A 75 0.07 6.87 9.10
CA SER A 75 -0.27 7.78 8.02
C SER A 75 -0.32 7.04 6.68
N LEU A 76 -1.33 7.36 5.89
CA LEU A 76 -1.52 6.86 4.54
C LEU A 76 -1.46 8.03 3.54
N THR A 77 -1.10 7.71 2.31
CA THR A 77 -0.95 8.62 1.18
C THR A 77 -1.59 8.02 -0.07
N ALA A 78 -1.85 8.84 -1.07
CA ALA A 78 -2.30 8.39 -2.38
C ALA A 78 -1.26 7.48 -3.05
N ASN A 79 -1.67 6.30 -3.52
CA ASN A 79 -0.83 5.48 -4.40
C ASN A 79 -0.70 6.10 -5.80
N ILE A 80 -1.72 6.85 -6.24
CA ILE A 80 -1.75 7.55 -7.52
C ILE A 80 -1.83 9.05 -7.22
N PRO A 81 -0.70 9.74 -7.01
CA PRO A 81 -0.69 11.08 -6.44
C PRO A 81 -1.37 12.16 -7.31
N MET A 82 -1.57 11.90 -8.60
CA MET A 82 -2.26 12.83 -9.50
C MET A 82 -3.78 12.59 -9.62
N ALA A 83 -4.31 11.50 -9.06
CA ALA A 83 -5.74 11.19 -9.08
C ALA A 83 -6.42 11.78 -7.84
N PRO A 84 -7.37 12.72 -7.97
CA PRO A 84 -8.06 13.31 -6.81
C PRO A 84 -8.90 12.32 -5.99
N THR A 85 -9.23 11.15 -6.55
CA THR A 85 -9.93 10.06 -5.85
C THR A 85 -8.98 9.16 -5.05
N SER A 86 -7.68 9.43 -5.05
CA SER A 86 -6.66 8.67 -4.34
C SER A 86 -6.34 9.22 -2.96
N GLY A 87 -6.08 8.33 -2.00
CA GLY A 87 -5.58 8.75 -0.69
C GLY A 87 -6.66 9.39 0.19
N LEU A 88 -7.92 8.97 0.03
CA LEU A 88 -9.07 9.52 0.75
C LEU A 88 -9.04 9.16 2.25
N THR A 89 -8.40 8.03 2.59
CA THR A 89 -8.14 7.65 3.98
C THR A 89 -6.74 8.12 4.35
N HIS A 90 -6.62 9.17 5.17
CA HIS A 90 -5.32 9.74 5.53
C HIS A 90 -4.58 8.98 6.65
N TYR A 91 -5.29 8.15 7.41
CA TYR A 91 -4.69 7.37 8.47
C TYR A 91 -5.43 6.06 8.76
N LEU A 92 -4.68 5.08 9.25
CA LEU A 92 -5.15 3.78 9.71
C LEU A 92 -4.71 3.57 11.15
N LEU A 93 -5.63 3.14 12.01
CA LEU A 93 -5.30 2.72 13.36
C LEU A 93 -5.00 1.22 13.35
N VAL A 94 -3.86 0.82 13.89
CA VAL A 94 -3.44 -0.59 13.95
C VAL A 94 -3.11 -1.01 15.37
N LYS A 95 -3.53 -2.23 15.73
CA LYS A 95 -3.03 -3.00 16.88
C LYS A 95 -2.62 -4.37 16.39
N ALA A 96 -1.62 -4.96 17.03
CA ALA A 96 -1.18 -6.30 16.69
C ALA A 96 -0.85 -7.09 17.96
N VAL A 97 -1.27 -8.36 17.97
CA VAL A 97 -0.97 -9.31 19.05
C VAL A 97 -0.65 -10.68 18.50
N TRP A 98 -0.08 -11.53 19.35
CA TRP A 98 0.08 -12.94 19.09
C TRP A 98 -0.18 -13.76 20.36
N ASN A 99 -0.71 -14.97 20.23
CA ASN A 99 -1.13 -15.79 21.36
C ASN A 99 -0.30 -17.08 21.57
N GLY A 100 0.84 -17.19 20.89
CA GLY A 100 1.65 -18.41 20.86
C GLY A 100 1.57 -19.16 19.53
N SER A 101 0.38 -19.18 18.92
CA SER A 101 0.12 -19.95 17.70
C SER A 101 -0.37 -19.08 16.54
N TRP A 102 -1.04 -17.96 16.85
CA TRP A 102 -1.63 -17.06 15.87
C TRP A 102 -1.04 -15.66 16.00
N ILE A 103 -0.94 -14.98 14.86
CA ILE A 103 -0.85 -13.52 14.80
C ILE A 103 -2.24 -12.97 14.54
N ILE A 104 -2.57 -11.87 15.21
CA ILE A 104 -3.84 -11.17 15.08
C ILE A 104 -3.54 -9.70 14.90
N ILE A 105 -4.06 -9.10 13.83
CA ILE A 105 -3.88 -7.69 13.50
C ILE A 105 -5.26 -7.06 13.40
N LEU A 106 -5.48 -6.01 14.19
CA LEU A 106 -6.72 -5.24 14.21
C LEU A 106 -6.47 -3.90 13.54
N GLU A 107 -7.29 -3.62 12.55
CA GLU A 107 -7.26 -2.40 11.75
C GLU A 107 -8.55 -1.62 11.96
N ARG A 108 -8.45 -0.29 12.00
CA ARG A 108 -9.61 0.59 12.10
C ARG A 108 -9.37 1.90 11.37
N TRP A 109 -10.29 2.27 10.49
CA TRP A 109 -10.25 3.53 9.75
C TRP A 109 -11.63 4.17 9.66
N TYR A 110 -11.64 5.50 9.55
CA TYR A 110 -12.87 6.24 9.30
C TYR A 110 -13.33 5.98 7.87
N ALA A 111 -14.60 5.65 7.69
CA ALA A 111 -15.24 5.44 6.40
C ALA A 111 -16.62 6.10 6.42
N PRO A 112 -16.76 7.35 5.92
CA PRO A 112 -18.02 8.10 5.99
C PRO A 112 -19.13 7.45 5.16
N GLU A 113 -18.77 6.71 4.12
CA GLU A 113 -19.69 6.03 3.21
C GLU A 113 -19.27 4.57 3.00
N PRO A 114 -19.73 3.64 3.85
CA PRO A 114 -19.37 2.24 3.70
C PRO A 114 -20.02 1.64 2.45
N ALA A 115 -19.29 0.77 1.76
CA ALA A 115 -19.76 0.06 0.59
C ALA A 115 -20.54 -1.22 0.98
N PHE A 116 -21.79 -1.06 1.40
CA PHE A 116 -22.70 -2.17 1.69
C PHE A 116 -23.45 -2.66 0.46
N GLY A 117 -23.58 -3.97 0.28
CA GLY A 117 -24.30 -4.57 -0.84
C GLY A 117 -23.57 -4.49 -2.18
N ALA A 118 -22.39 -3.87 -2.23
CA ALA A 118 -21.56 -3.83 -3.43
C ALA A 118 -20.99 -5.22 -3.72
N TRP A 119 -21.06 -5.66 -4.95
CA TRP A 119 -20.40 -6.89 -5.38
C TRP A 119 -18.92 -6.67 -5.67
N SER A 120 -18.07 -7.59 -5.21
CA SER A 120 -16.76 -7.76 -5.85
C SER A 120 -16.96 -8.28 -7.28
N ALA A 121 -16.29 -7.69 -8.26
CA ALA A 121 -16.34 -8.15 -9.65
C ALA A 121 -15.96 -9.64 -9.79
N ALA A 122 -15.02 -10.14 -8.98
CA ALA A 122 -14.65 -11.56 -9.01
C ALA A 122 -15.78 -12.46 -8.49
N ALA A 123 -16.40 -12.09 -7.36
CA ALA A 123 -17.52 -12.85 -6.80
C ALA A 123 -18.75 -12.82 -7.74
N ALA A 124 -19.06 -11.65 -8.31
CA ALA A 124 -20.15 -11.52 -9.26
C ALA A 124 -19.92 -12.30 -10.57
N ALA A 125 -18.68 -12.44 -11.03
CA ALA A 125 -18.36 -13.26 -12.19
C ALA A 125 -18.64 -14.76 -11.96
N LEU A 126 -18.59 -15.22 -10.70
CA LEU A 126 -18.92 -16.59 -10.32
C LEU A 126 -20.41 -16.81 -10.05
N TYR A 127 -21.17 -15.76 -9.74
CA TYR A 127 -22.59 -15.85 -9.45
C TYR A 127 -23.40 -15.19 -10.57
N PRO A 128 -23.86 -15.94 -11.60
CA PRO A 128 -24.56 -15.37 -12.75
C PRO A 128 -25.77 -14.47 -12.40
N PRO A 129 -26.56 -14.74 -11.34
CA PRO A 129 -27.65 -13.85 -10.92
C PRO A 129 -27.21 -12.60 -10.14
N ALA A 130 -25.90 -12.34 -10.00
CA ALA A 130 -25.39 -11.17 -9.28
C ALA A 130 -25.94 -9.89 -9.92
N SER A 131 -26.60 -9.09 -9.09
CA SER A 131 -27.17 -7.80 -9.47
C SER A 131 -26.95 -6.81 -8.34
N GLY A 132 -26.79 -5.53 -8.69
CA GLY A 132 -26.54 -4.44 -7.74
C GLY A 132 -25.26 -3.65 -8.07
N PRO A 133 -24.88 -2.71 -7.19
CA PRO A 133 -23.64 -1.95 -7.32
C PRO A 133 -22.43 -2.89 -7.27
N GLY A 134 -21.30 -2.50 -7.86
CA GLY A 134 -20.06 -3.29 -7.85
C GLY A 134 -19.54 -3.77 -9.21
N LEU A 135 -20.19 -3.37 -10.31
CA LEU A 135 -19.88 -3.91 -11.64
C LEU A 135 -19.45 -2.82 -12.62
N PHE A 136 -18.31 -3.08 -13.27
CA PHE A 136 -17.68 -2.32 -14.36
C PHE A 136 -17.00 -0.99 -14.03
N ARG A 137 -15.77 -0.88 -14.58
CA ARG A 137 -14.85 0.23 -14.40
C ARG A 137 -15.27 1.43 -15.25
N GLN A 138 -16.03 2.31 -14.65
CA GLN A 138 -16.30 3.63 -15.20
C GLN A 138 -15.22 4.59 -14.71
N ILE A 139 -14.54 5.24 -15.64
CA ILE A 139 -13.48 6.21 -15.34
C ILE A 139 -13.98 7.59 -15.72
N MET A 140 -13.84 8.53 -14.79
CA MET A 140 -13.98 9.94 -15.09
C MET A 140 -12.65 10.44 -15.66
N LEU A 141 -12.71 11.09 -16.82
CA LEU A 141 -11.54 11.70 -17.43
C LEU A 141 -11.25 13.07 -16.79
N THR A 142 -9.99 13.50 -16.83
CA THR A 142 -9.54 14.80 -16.32
C THR A 142 -10.36 15.94 -16.93
N PRO A 143 -10.92 16.88 -16.12
CA PRO A 143 -11.64 18.03 -16.63
C PRO A 143 -10.82 18.80 -17.68
N GLY A 144 -11.46 19.11 -18.81
CA GLY A 144 -10.80 19.71 -19.97
C GLY A 144 -10.34 18.68 -21.02
N THR A 145 -10.43 17.38 -20.73
CA THR A 145 -10.30 16.35 -21.77
C THR A 145 -11.41 16.51 -22.79
N THR A 146 -11.05 16.51 -24.07
CA THR A 146 -11.97 16.55 -25.21
C THR A 146 -11.82 15.27 -26.02
N TYR A 147 -12.71 15.04 -26.98
CA TYR A 147 -12.61 13.90 -27.88
C TYR A 147 -12.90 14.29 -29.33
N THR A 148 -12.30 13.56 -30.26
CA THR A 148 -12.62 13.58 -31.69
C THR A 148 -12.83 12.14 -32.19
N ILE A 149 -13.49 12.01 -33.35
CA ILE A 149 -13.61 10.73 -34.05
C ILE A 149 -12.84 10.84 -35.37
N GLU A 150 -11.75 10.09 -35.48
CA GLU A 150 -10.93 9.99 -36.68
C GLU A 150 -11.56 8.98 -37.65
N LYS A 151 -12.31 9.49 -38.62
CA LYS A 151 -13.10 8.68 -39.58
C LYS A 151 -12.26 7.88 -40.58
N ASN A 152 -10.97 8.18 -40.69
CA ASN A 152 -10.06 7.47 -41.59
C ASN A 152 -9.79 6.02 -41.13
N TYR A 153 -10.01 5.73 -39.85
CA TYR A 153 -9.90 4.38 -39.29
C TYR A 153 -11.20 3.59 -39.54
N THR A 154 -11.38 3.10 -40.77
CA THR A 154 -12.63 2.45 -41.21
C THR A 154 -12.93 1.12 -40.53
N ASN A 155 -11.91 0.48 -39.94
CA ASN A 155 -12.01 -0.74 -39.14
C ASN A 155 -12.28 -0.50 -37.66
N TYR A 156 -12.37 0.77 -37.23
CA TYR A 156 -12.71 1.14 -35.87
C TYR A 156 -14.18 1.61 -35.79
N PHE A 157 -14.79 1.33 -34.66
CA PHE A 157 -16.05 1.90 -34.23
C PHE A 157 -15.89 2.40 -32.80
N SER A 158 -16.58 3.49 -32.49
CA SER A 158 -16.59 4.12 -31.18
C SER A 158 -18.03 4.34 -30.74
N ILE A 159 -18.31 4.26 -29.45
CA ILE A 159 -19.66 4.45 -28.92
C ILE A 159 -19.67 5.75 -28.12
N VAL A 160 -20.45 6.74 -28.56
CA VAL A 160 -20.55 8.05 -27.90
C VAL A 160 -22.01 8.31 -27.53
N ASN A 161 -22.30 8.44 -26.24
CA ASN A 161 -23.66 8.65 -25.73
C ASN A 161 -24.66 7.60 -26.27
N GLY A 162 -24.21 6.34 -26.36
CA GLY A 162 -25.00 5.21 -26.87
C GLY A 162 -25.10 5.11 -28.40
N ASN A 163 -24.54 6.07 -29.15
CA ASN A 163 -24.53 6.02 -30.61
C ASN A 163 -23.23 5.37 -31.11
N ILE A 164 -23.35 4.36 -31.97
CA ILE A 164 -22.21 3.74 -32.65
C ILE A 164 -21.78 4.65 -33.81
N ILE A 165 -20.50 5.02 -33.85
CA ILE A 165 -19.91 5.90 -34.85
C ILE A 165 -18.71 5.18 -35.47
N GLN A 166 -18.65 5.12 -36.81
CA GLN A 166 -17.48 4.59 -37.51
C GLN A 166 -16.31 5.57 -37.43
N GLY A 167 -15.16 5.07 -37.01
CA GLY A 167 -13.94 5.82 -36.76
C GLY A 167 -13.35 5.55 -35.38
N ARG A 168 -12.10 5.98 -35.19
CA ARG A 168 -11.37 5.80 -33.93
C ARG A 168 -11.58 7.01 -33.03
N LEU A 169 -11.99 6.77 -31.79
CA LEU A 169 -12.04 7.78 -30.74
C LEU A 169 -10.62 8.22 -30.40
N VAL A 170 -10.37 9.53 -30.38
CA VAL A 170 -9.11 10.11 -29.91
C VAL A 170 -9.42 11.08 -28.79
N LEU A 171 -8.84 10.83 -27.62
CA LEU A 171 -8.92 11.72 -26.47
C LEU A 171 -7.82 12.78 -26.57
N ASN A 172 -8.11 14.00 -26.14
CA ASN A 172 -7.15 15.09 -26.12
C ASN A 172 -7.22 15.83 -24.79
N TYR A 173 -6.08 15.89 -24.09
CA TYR A 173 -5.92 16.70 -22.89
C TYR A 173 -4.64 17.53 -23.02
N SER A 174 -4.80 18.86 -23.04
CA SER A 174 -3.67 19.80 -23.15
C SER A 174 -2.72 19.52 -24.32
N GLY A 175 -3.24 19.02 -25.44
CA GLY A 175 -2.46 18.69 -26.65
C GLY A 175 -1.87 17.29 -26.67
N ILE A 176 -1.95 16.53 -25.57
CA ILE A 176 -1.61 15.11 -25.54
C ILE A 176 -2.77 14.35 -26.18
N LEU A 177 -2.50 13.59 -27.24
CA LEU A 177 -3.48 12.80 -27.96
C LEU A 177 -3.35 11.33 -27.58
N LEU A 178 -4.46 10.73 -27.11
CA LEU A 178 -4.54 9.31 -26.81
C LEU A 178 -5.61 8.66 -27.70
N PRO A 179 -5.20 8.00 -28.80
CA PRO A 179 -6.10 7.19 -29.61
C PRO A 179 -6.61 6.01 -28.81
N ALA A 180 -7.93 5.90 -28.66
CA ALA A 180 -8.54 4.84 -27.88
C ALA A 180 -8.64 3.53 -28.70
N PRO A 181 -8.75 2.39 -28.00
CA PRO A 181 -9.00 1.09 -28.61
C PRO A 181 -10.30 1.04 -29.41
N ASN A 182 -10.40 0.03 -30.29
CA ASN A 182 -11.65 -0.25 -30.97
C ASN A 182 -12.76 -0.59 -29.97
N ASP A 183 -14.00 -0.23 -30.30
CA ASP A 183 -15.18 -0.42 -29.47
C ASP A 183 -15.14 0.34 -28.13
N THR A 184 -14.29 1.38 -28.03
CA THR A 184 -14.28 2.24 -26.85
C THR A 184 -15.59 2.99 -26.73
N GLN A 185 -16.17 2.95 -25.54
CA GLN A 185 -17.40 3.64 -25.20
C GLN A 185 -17.16 4.80 -24.24
N ILE A 186 -17.73 5.97 -24.57
CA ILE A 186 -17.77 7.13 -23.68
C ILE A 186 -19.20 7.69 -23.53
N THR A 187 -19.44 8.30 -22.38
CA THR A 187 -20.59 9.17 -22.14
C THR A 187 -20.10 10.57 -21.81
N VAL A 188 -20.60 11.56 -22.54
CA VAL A 188 -20.34 12.98 -22.25
C VAL A 188 -21.57 13.53 -21.54
N LEU A 189 -21.38 13.86 -20.26
CA LEU A 189 -22.41 14.44 -19.42
C LEU A 189 -22.69 15.90 -19.84
N SER A 190 -23.82 16.45 -19.40
CA SER A 190 -24.26 17.81 -19.77
C SER A 190 -23.30 18.91 -19.32
N ASN A 191 -22.49 18.66 -18.29
CA ASN A 191 -21.43 19.55 -17.82
C ASN A 191 -20.11 19.40 -18.58
N GLY A 192 -20.05 18.55 -19.61
CA GLY A 192 -18.86 18.27 -20.41
C GLY A 192 -17.92 17.21 -19.81
N THR A 193 -18.21 16.67 -18.62
CA THR A 193 -17.44 15.55 -18.05
C THR A 193 -17.58 14.32 -18.96
N ILE A 194 -16.44 13.70 -19.29
CA ILE A 194 -16.40 12.47 -20.07
C ILE A 194 -16.19 11.28 -19.13
N ILE A 195 -17.08 10.30 -19.23
CA ILE A 195 -17.00 9.00 -18.56
C ILE A 195 -16.60 7.95 -19.59
N LEU A 196 -15.47 7.29 -19.39
CA LEU A 196 -15.05 6.13 -20.18
C LEU A 196 -15.61 4.85 -19.55
N TRP A 197 -16.25 4.03 -20.39
CA TRP A 197 -16.85 2.76 -19.98
C TRP A 197 -15.89 1.59 -20.21
N HIS A 198 -16.13 0.51 -19.47
CA HIS A 198 -15.47 -0.78 -19.64
C HIS A 198 -13.94 -0.72 -19.58
N SER A 199 -13.36 0.10 -18.71
CA SER A 199 -11.93 0.39 -18.71
C SER A 199 -11.02 -0.85 -18.54
N PRO A 200 -10.36 -1.37 -19.59
CA PRO A 200 -9.39 -2.45 -19.41
C PRO A 200 -8.12 -1.96 -18.69
N ARG A 201 -7.41 -2.87 -17.99
CA ARG A 201 -6.17 -2.53 -17.24
C ARG A 201 -5.18 -1.63 -18.02
N PRO A 202 -4.90 -1.91 -19.32
CA PRO A 202 -4.06 -1.04 -20.13
C PRO A 202 -4.54 0.41 -20.31
N ILE A 203 -5.85 0.65 -20.47
CA ILE A 203 -6.33 2.03 -20.67
C ILE A 203 -6.22 2.83 -19.38
N GLU A 204 -6.33 2.21 -18.21
CA GLU A 204 -6.08 2.85 -16.91
C GLU A 204 -4.65 3.39 -16.83
N ASP A 205 -3.67 2.60 -17.24
CA ASP A 205 -2.26 2.98 -17.26
C ASP A 205 -1.97 4.10 -18.28
N LEU A 206 -2.55 4.02 -19.49
CA LEU A 206 -2.40 5.05 -20.52
C LEU A 206 -3.04 6.38 -20.08
N LEU A 207 -4.28 6.34 -19.59
CA LEU A 207 -4.97 7.53 -19.10
C LEU A 207 -4.19 8.18 -17.95
N TYR A 208 -3.66 7.39 -17.02
CA TYR A 208 -2.85 7.92 -15.93
C TYR A 208 -1.55 8.55 -16.44
N SER A 209 -0.82 7.85 -17.31
CA SER A 209 0.46 8.31 -17.86
C SER A 209 0.30 9.60 -18.68
N ASP A 210 -0.82 9.76 -19.38
CA ASP A 210 -1.12 10.93 -20.21
C ASP A 210 -1.88 12.05 -19.45
N GLY A 211 -2.06 11.90 -18.13
CA GLY A 211 -2.73 12.89 -17.28
C GLY A 211 -4.24 13.02 -17.52
N MET A 212 -4.85 12.05 -18.22
CA MET A 212 -6.28 11.99 -18.54
C MET A 212 -7.10 11.19 -17.52
N PHE A 213 -6.47 10.53 -16.56
CA PHE A 213 -7.15 9.83 -15.45
C PHE A 213 -7.46 10.81 -14.31
N TYR A 214 -8.72 11.17 -14.14
CA TYR A 214 -9.16 11.87 -12.94
C TYR A 214 -9.38 10.89 -11.78
N GLY A 215 -10.14 9.83 -12.05
CA GLY A 215 -10.57 8.92 -11.00
C GLY A 215 -11.65 7.98 -11.47
N TYR A 216 -12.06 7.09 -10.58
CA TYR A 216 -13.20 6.22 -10.86
C TYR A 216 -14.50 6.96 -10.64
N TYR A 217 -15.42 6.82 -11.58
CA TYR A 217 -16.76 7.39 -11.45
C TYR A 217 -17.58 6.51 -10.51
N THR A 218 -18.14 7.13 -9.47
CA THR A 218 -19.06 6.48 -8.53
C THR A 218 -20.38 7.23 -8.42
N ASN A 219 -21.45 6.49 -8.16
CA ASN A 219 -22.76 7.02 -7.77
C ASN A 219 -23.53 5.98 -6.95
N ASN A 220 -24.80 6.25 -6.62
CA ASN A 220 -25.63 5.34 -5.81
C ASN A 220 -25.85 3.95 -6.44
N THR A 221 -25.69 3.82 -7.76
CA THR A 221 -25.86 2.57 -8.51
C THR A 221 -24.51 1.91 -8.82
N TRP A 222 -23.45 2.67 -9.01
CA TRP A 222 -22.14 2.20 -9.45
C TRP A 222 -21.07 2.65 -8.48
N TYR A 223 -20.57 1.74 -7.67
CA TYR A 223 -19.42 1.99 -6.81
C TYR A 223 -18.73 0.68 -6.47
N TYR A 224 -17.55 0.77 -5.86
CA TYR A 224 -16.71 -0.37 -5.55
C TYR A 224 -16.89 -0.83 -4.10
N PRO A 225 -16.54 -2.10 -3.80
CA PRO A 225 -16.44 -2.54 -2.43
C PRO A 225 -15.29 -1.85 -1.69
N ASP A 226 -15.47 -1.67 -0.38
CA ASP A 226 -14.42 -1.24 0.54
C ASP A 226 -13.42 -2.38 0.73
N ARG A 227 -12.17 -2.03 1.00
CA ARG A 227 -11.10 -3.02 1.16
C ARG A 227 -10.10 -2.55 2.21
N ALA A 228 -9.40 -3.52 2.77
CA ALA A 228 -8.22 -3.32 3.60
C ALA A 228 -7.21 -4.40 3.28
N ALA A 229 -5.92 -4.06 3.32
CA ALA A 229 -4.88 -5.03 3.01
C ALA A 229 -3.59 -4.81 3.78
N ILE A 230 -2.95 -5.94 4.10
CA ILE A 230 -1.63 -6.02 4.70
C ILE A 230 -0.69 -6.68 3.71
N MET A 231 0.35 -5.96 3.29
CA MET A 231 1.40 -6.48 2.43
C MET A 231 2.64 -6.81 3.25
N TRP A 232 3.09 -8.06 3.19
CA TRP A 232 4.26 -8.59 3.87
C TRP A 232 5.40 -8.73 2.87
N TYR A 233 6.46 -7.94 3.02
CA TYR A 233 7.64 -8.05 2.19
C TYR A 233 8.37 -9.38 2.40
N MET A 234 8.73 -10.03 1.30
CA MET A 234 9.42 -11.33 1.25
C MET A 234 10.68 -11.28 0.37
N GLY A 235 11.05 -10.11 -0.14
CA GLY A 235 12.23 -9.97 -1.00
C GLY A 235 13.55 -9.94 -0.23
N SER A 236 14.65 -9.92 -0.97
CA SER A 236 16.01 -9.95 -0.42
C SER A 236 16.61 -8.57 -0.11
N VAL A 237 15.99 -7.49 -0.61
CA VAL A 237 16.47 -6.12 -0.38
C VAL A 237 15.95 -5.64 0.96
N ILE A 238 16.85 -5.51 1.94
CA ILE A 238 16.52 -5.13 3.32
C ILE A 238 17.32 -3.89 3.73
N PRO A 239 16.67 -2.79 4.15
CA PRO A 239 15.22 -2.56 4.08
C PRO A 239 14.73 -2.38 2.62
N PRO A 240 13.47 -2.72 2.29
CA PRO A 240 12.88 -2.36 1.02
C PRO A 240 12.82 -0.83 0.87
N THR A 241 12.96 -0.33 -0.35
CA THR A 241 13.02 1.11 -0.66
C THR A 241 11.78 1.64 -1.36
N LYS A 242 10.89 0.76 -1.82
CA LYS A 242 9.62 1.10 -2.44
C LYS A 242 8.52 0.12 -2.00
N ASP A 243 7.32 0.62 -1.77
CA ASP A 243 6.12 -0.16 -1.41
C ASP A 243 4.94 0.01 -2.37
N GLY A 244 5.12 0.82 -3.43
CA GLY A 244 4.11 1.03 -4.46
C GLY A 244 3.81 -0.20 -5.32
N MET A 245 2.73 -0.09 -6.11
CA MET A 245 2.29 -1.12 -7.04
C MET A 245 2.25 -0.57 -8.47
N ASN A 246 2.67 -1.36 -9.46
CA ASN A 246 2.58 -1.00 -10.87
C ASN A 246 1.11 -0.89 -11.29
N ILE A 247 0.79 0.05 -12.17
CA ILE A 247 -0.56 0.20 -12.75
C ILE A 247 -0.74 -0.79 -13.89
N GLY A 248 0.19 -0.80 -14.85
CA GLY A 248 0.49 -1.93 -15.74
C GLY A 248 -0.66 -2.52 -16.57
N GLY A 249 -0.35 -3.59 -17.29
CA GLY A 249 -1.31 -4.35 -18.08
C GLY A 249 -2.13 -5.35 -17.26
N LYS A 250 -2.95 -6.14 -17.94
CA LYS A 250 -3.62 -7.32 -17.36
C LYS A 250 -2.65 -8.47 -17.10
N VAL A 251 -1.60 -8.58 -17.91
CA VAL A 251 -0.55 -9.61 -17.82
C VAL A 251 0.80 -8.99 -18.23
N PRO A 252 1.94 -9.58 -17.82
CA PRO A 252 3.25 -9.08 -18.22
C PRO A 252 3.47 -9.24 -19.72
N GLY A 253 4.05 -8.24 -20.36
CA GLY A 253 4.27 -8.20 -21.80
C GLY A 253 2.99 -8.05 -22.63
N GLN A 254 1.87 -7.66 -22.03
CA GLN A 254 0.63 -7.46 -22.78
C GLN A 254 0.85 -6.41 -23.87
N ALA A 255 0.62 -6.79 -25.13
CA ALA A 255 0.46 -5.83 -26.21
C ALA A 255 -1.01 -5.35 -26.24
N PHE A 256 -1.22 -4.04 -26.19
CA PHE A 256 -2.53 -3.43 -26.27
C PHE A 256 -2.44 -2.17 -27.11
N ASP A 257 -3.09 -2.22 -28.29
CA ASP A 257 -3.18 -1.11 -29.23
C ASP A 257 -1.82 -0.48 -29.60
N GLY A 258 -0.80 -1.32 -29.80
CA GLY A 258 0.55 -0.91 -30.17
C GLY A 258 1.48 -0.57 -29.01
N VAL A 259 0.98 -0.57 -27.76
CA VAL A 259 1.78 -0.37 -26.55
C VAL A 259 2.02 -1.71 -25.86
N THR A 260 3.25 -1.95 -25.40
CA THR A 260 3.61 -3.15 -24.64
C THR A 260 3.78 -2.79 -23.16
N PHE A 261 3.01 -3.45 -22.30
CA PHE A 261 3.06 -3.27 -20.85
C PHE A 261 3.97 -4.33 -20.24
N ASN A 262 5.11 -3.92 -19.68
CA ASN A 262 6.10 -4.86 -19.12
C ASN A 262 5.58 -5.57 -17.86
N ASP A 263 4.78 -4.87 -17.06
CA ASP A 263 4.34 -5.31 -15.75
C ASP A 263 2.82 -5.44 -15.70
N THR A 264 2.35 -6.33 -14.84
CA THR A 264 0.91 -6.48 -14.54
C THR A 264 0.49 -5.46 -13.49
N GLY A 265 -0.71 -4.93 -13.62
CA GLY A 265 -1.32 -4.09 -12.60
C GLY A 265 -1.43 -4.79 -11.25
N GLY A 266 -0.88 -4.15 -10.23
CA GLY A 266 -0.72 -4.71 -8.89
C GLY A 266 0.53 -5.56 -8.70
N SER A 267 1.47 -5.60 -9.65
CA SER A 267 2.82 -6.11 -9.37
C SER A 267 3.60 -5.11 -8.50
N LEU A 268 4.50 -5.59 -7.65
CA LEU A 268 5.27 -4.76 -6.70
C LEU A 268 6.37 -3.95 -7.41
N VAL A 269 6.46 -2.64 -7.17
CA VAL A 269 7.47 -1.79 -7.85
C VAL A 269 8.90 -1.99 -7.35
N GLN A 270 9.09 -2.60 -6.16
CA GLN A 270 10.40 -2.84 -5.53
C GLN A 270 11.25 -3.83 -6.32
N PRO A 271 12.34 -3.44 -7.01
CA PRO A 271 13.14 -4.35 -7.81
C PRO A 271 13.67 -5.55 -7.01
N GLY A 272 13.57 -6.76 -7.58
CA GLY A 272 13.88 -8.02 -6.90
C GLY A 272 12.96 -8.35 -5.73
N GLY A 273 11.87 -7.60 -5.57
CA GLY A 273 10.92 -7.71 -4.48
C GLY A 273 9.88 -8.79 -4.73
N ALA A 274 9.46 -9.40 -3.64
CA ALA A 274 8.28 -10.24 -3.57
C ALA A 274 7.50 -9.86 -2.30
N ALA A 275 6.19 -10.06 -2.31
CA ALA A 275 5.37 -9.84 -1.13
C ALA A 275 4.14 -10.76 -1.12
N ASN A 276 3.68 -11.08 0.07
CA ASN A 276 2.38 -11.70 0.32
C ASN A 276 1.39 -10.62 0.73
N ILE A 277 0.20 -10.58 0.16
CA ILE A 277 -0.82 -9.58 0.50
C ILE A 277 -2.05 -10.31 1.06
N TRP A 278 -2.56 -9.82 2.18
CA TRP A 278 -3.81 -10.26 2.76
C TRP A 278 -4.85 -9.20 2.43
N MET A 279 -5.83 -9.51 1.59
CA MET A 279 -6.81 -8.51 1.16
C MET A 279 -8.21 -8.89 1.64
N TRP A 280 -8.76 -8.09 2.55
CA TRP A 280 -10.17 -8.12 2.89
C TRP A 280 -10.98 -7.27 1.90
N VAL A 281 -12.17 -7.73 1.50
CA VAL A 281 -13.03 -7.06 0.52
C VAL A 281 -14.49 -7.16 0.98
N SER A 282 -15.15 -6.02 1.20
CA SER A 282 -16.60 -6.02 1.41
C SER A 282 -17.31 -6.56 0.16
N GLY A 283 -18.37 -7.34 0.32
CA GLY A 283 -19.07 -7.94 -0.82
C GLY A 283 -18.39 -9.14 -1.46
N ALA A 284 -17.41 -9.71 -0.77
CA ALA A 284 -16.83 -10.99 -1.12
C ALA A 284 -16.36 -11.72 0.12
N THR A 285 -15.59 -11.08 1.00
CA THR A 285 -14.85 -11.79 2.05
C THR A 285 -15.31 -11.42 3.46
N TRP A 286 -16.32 -10.56 3.59
CA TRP A 286 -16.93 -10.18 4.87
C TRP A 286 -18.09 -11.11 5.21
N ASN A 287 -17.95 -11.86 6.29
CA ASN A 287 -18.95 -12.82 6.78
C ASN A 287 -20.21 -12.17 7.39
N ASN A 288 -20.90 -11.34 6.61
CA ASN A 288 -22.14 -10.70 7.00
C ASN A 288 -23.18 -10.83 5.90
N ALA A 289 -24.08 -11.81 6.02
CA ALA A 289 -25.12 -12.05 5.01
C ALA A 289 -26.13 -10.88 4.85
N THR A 290 -26.18 -9.93 5.78
CA THR A 290 -27.03 -8.73 5.65
C THR A 290 -26.45 -7.76 4.63
N TYR A 291 -25.14 -7.56 4.62
CA TYR A 291 -24.48 -6.49 3.87
C TYR A 291 -23.47 -6.99 2.82
N ASP A 292 -22.98 -8.22 2.93
CA ASP A 292 -22.07 -8.85 1.98
C ASP A 292 -22.87 -9.78 1.03
N PRO A 293 -23.05 -9.42 -0.25
CA PRO A 293 -23.76 -10.24 -1.21
C PRO A 293 -23.22 -11.66 -1.40
N ALA A 294 -21.90 -11.88 -1.31
CA ALA A 294 -21.33 -13.21 -1.54
C ALA A 294 -21.71 -14.17 -0.42
N PHE A 295 -21.69 -13.71 0.83
CA PHE A 295 -22.15 -14.50 1.98
C PHE A 295 -23.68 -14.64 2.02
N LYS A 296 -24.43 -13.61 1.59
CA LYS A 296 -25.90 -13.67 1.49
C LYS A 296 -26.38 -14.83 0.63
N VAL A 297 -25.68 -15.14 -0.46
CA VAL A 297 -26.03 -16.22 -1.39
C VAL A 297 -25.26 -17.52 -1.13
N ASN A 298 -24.50 -17.56 -0.03
CA ASN A 298 -23.64 -18.67 0.34
C ASN A 298 -22.67 -19.10 -0.77
N LEU A 299 -22.08 -18.11 -1.46
CA LEU A 299 -21.24 -18.34 -2.65
C LEU A 299 -20.07 -19.28 -2.32
N TRP A 300 -19.40 -19.06 -1.20
CA TRP A 300 -18.16 -19.78 -0.87
C TRP A 300 -18.38 -21.25 -0.54
N GLN A 301 -19.55 -21.62 0.00
CA GLN A 301 -19.89 -23.04 0.23
C GLN A 301 -20.45 -23.71 -1.04
N ASN A 302 -20.73 -22.95 -2.10
CA ASN A 302 -21.25 -23.49 -3.36
C ASN A 302 -20.13 -23.95 -4.29
N THR A 303 -19.74 -25.22 -4.12
CA THR A 303 -18.65 -25.86 -4.88
C THR A 303 -18.89 -25.90 -6.39
N SER A 304 -20.15 -25.85 -6.85
CA SER A 304 -20.47 -25.80 -8.29
C SER A 304 -20.15 -24.44 -8.93
N LEU A 305 -20.12 -23.36 -8.14
CA LEU A 305 -19.76 -22.02 -8.62
C LEU A 305 -18.29 -21.70 -8.39
N THR A 306 -17.76 -22.07 -7.23
CA THR A 306 -16.35 -21.77 -6.88
C THR A 306 -15.39 -22.81 -7.43
N GLY A 307 -15.85 -24.03 -7.71
CA GLY A 307 -14.99 -25.17 -8.05
C GLY A 307 -14.19 -25.71 -6.86
N LEU A 308 -14.47 -25.25 -5.64
CA LEU A 308 -13.62 -25.46 -4.48
C LEU A 308 -14.44 -25.95 -3.29
N PRO A 309 -13.99 -26.99 -2.57
CA PRO A 309 -14.70 -27.53 -1.41
C PRO A 309 -14.43 -26.68 -0.17
N TYR A 310 -14.71 -25.38 -0.22
CA TYR A 310 -14.53 -24.54 0.97
C TYR A 310 -15.54 -24.91 2.03
N ILE A 311 -15.02 -25.39 3.15
CA ILE A 311 -15.77 -25.58 4.38
C ILE A 311 -15.06 -24.70 5.39
N ASP A 312 -15.65 -23.53 5.65
CA ASP A 312 -15.34 -22.81 6.88
C ASP A 312 -16.39 -23.22 7.92
N PRO A 313 -16.06 -24.14 8.84
CA PRO A 313 -17.01 -24.66 9.81
C PRO A 313 -17.52 -23.57 10.76
N ASP A 314 -16.76 -22.48 10.93
CA ASP A 314 -17.05 -21.42 11.89
C ASP A 314 -17.62 -20.16 11.20
N ASN A 315 -17.79 -20.18 9.87
CA ASN A 315 -18.37 -19.11 9.08
C ASN A 315 -17.67 -17.74 9.31
N HIS A 316 -16.34 -17.75 9.36
CA HIS A 316 -15.52 -16.56 9.40
C HIS A 316 -15.50 -15.85 8.04
N GLY A 317 -15.13 -14.57 8.07
CA GLY A 317 -14.66 -13.91 6.87
C GLY A 317 -13.26 -14.42 6.53
N PHE A 318 -12.74 -14.01 5.39
CA PHE A 318 -11.36 -14.33 5.03
C PHE A 318 -10.65 -13.16 4.34
N ALA A 319 -9.33 -13.25 4.22
CA ALA A 319 -8.56 -12.35 3.39
C ALA A 319 -8.10 -13.13 2.16
N VAL A 320 -8.31 -12.58 0.96
CA VAL A 320 -7.76 -13.16 -0.27
C VAL A 320 -6.24 -13.18 -0.14
N PRO A 321 -5.60 -14.37 -0.12
CA PRO A 321 -4.16 -14.48 0.01
C PRO A 321 -3.54 -14.29 -1.37
N LEU A 322 -2.87 -13.16 -1.58
CA LEU A 322 -2.21 -12.85 -2.83
C LEU A 322 -0.70 -12.95 -2.70
N TYR A 323 -0.04 -13.19 -3.81
CA TYR A 323 1.41 -13.11 -3.93
C TYR A 323 1.75 -12.18 -5.08
N THR A 324 2.66 -11.25 -4.86
CA THR A 324 3.11 -10.31 -5.88
C THR A 324 4.63 -10.34 -5.96
N ASN A 325 5.15 -10.14 -7.16
CA ASN A 325 6.56 -9.89 -7.42
C ASN A 325 6.68 -8.68 -8.35
N ASN A 326 7.86 -8.42 -8.90
CA ASN A 326 8.06 -7.29 -9.79
C ASN A 326 7.18 -7.23 -11.03
N THR A 327 6.90 -8.38 -11.62
CA THR A 327 6.28 -8.44 -12.95
C THR A 327 4.81 -8.78 -12.88
N ASN A 328 4.36 -9.48 -11.85
CA ASN A 328 3.02 -10.03 -11.81
C ASN A 328 2.46 -10.19 -10.38
N MET A 329 1.15 -10.40 -10.30
CA MET A 329 0.38 -10.68 -9.10
C MET A 329 -0.46 -11.94 -9.30
N TYR A 330 -0.57 -12.71 -8.24
CA TYR A 330 -1.11 -14.06 -8.24
C TYR A 330 -2.00 -14.28 -7.02
N GLU A 331 -2.90 -15.24 -7.15
CA GLU A 331 -3.65 -15.79 -6.03
C GLU A 331 -2.88 -16.96 -5.42
N VAL A 332 -2.73 -16.98 -4.10
CA VAL A 332 -2.19 -18.12 -3.35
C VAL A 332 -3.34 -19.05 -3.00
N ASP A 333 -4.03 -19.53 -4.02
CA ASP A 333 -5.04 -20.59 -4.04
C ASP A 333 -5.00 -21.25 -5.43
N THR A 334 -5.65 -22.39 -5.61
CA THR A 334 -5.68 -23.14 -6.86
C THR A 334 -6.73 -22.66 -7.86
N ALA A 335 -7.79 -21.97 -7.44
CA ALA A 335 -8.86 -21.60 -8.37
C ALA A 335 -8.60 -20.34 -9.18
N GLY A 336 -7.86 -19.39 -8.62
CA GLY A 336 -7.55 -18.14 -9.30
C GLY A 336 -8.79 -17.31 -9.61
N ILE A 337 -9.64 -17.12 -8.60
CA ILE A 337 -10.91 -16.39 -8.71
C ILE A 337 -10.67 -14.90 -9.00
N TRP A 338 -9.66 -14.31 -8.36
CA TRP A 338 -9.27 -12.91 -8.58
C TRP A 338 -8.08 -12.78 -9.54
N TYR A 339 -7.09 -13.67 -9.42
CA TYR A 339 -5.85 -13.61 -10.18
C TYR A 339 -5.39 -15.01 -10.58
N THR A 340 -4.52 -15.10 -11.59
CA THR A 340 -3.92 -16.39 -11.94
C THR A 340 -3.28 -17.03 -10.71
N PRO A 341 -3.54 -18.32 -10.45
CA PRO A 341 -3.05 -18.98 -9.24
C PRO A 341 -1.53 -19.17 -9.31
N VAL A 342 -0.84 -19.14 -8.16
CA VAL A 342 0.61 -19.40 -8.07
C VAL A 342 0.99 -20.85 -8.46
N THR A 343 0.02 -21.76 -8.39
CA THR A 343 0.14 -23.17 -8.78
C THR A 343 -1.25 -23.74 -9.09
N THR A 344 -1.33 -24.78 -9.91
CA THR A 344 -2.59 -25.39 -10.33
C THR A 344 -3.15 -26.41 -9.32
N SER A 345 -2.36 -26.84 -8.33
CA SER A 345 -2.77 -27.83 -7.32
C SER A 345 -2.01 -27.69 -6.01
N GLY A 346 -2.53 -28.31 -4.94
CA GLY A 346 -1.86 -28.41 -3.63
C GLY A 346 -2.11 -27.24 -2.67
N LEU A 347 -2.86 -26.22 -3.11
CA LEU A 347 -3.26 -25.08 -2.29
C LEU A 347 -4.78 -24.99 -2.06
N ASN A 348 -5.53 -26.06 -2.36
CA ASN A 348 -6.97 -26.07 -2.16
C ASN A 348 -7.33 -25.69 -0.71
N GLY A 349 -8.24 -24.72 -0.55
CA GLY A 349 -8.69 -24.26 0.77
C GLY A 349 -7.94 -23.04 1.31
N SER A 350 -6.86 -22.62 0.67
CA SER A 350 -6.01 -21.52 1.14
C SER A 350 -6.71 -20.16 1.24
N LEU A 351 -7.81 -19.91 0.50
CA LEU A 351 -8.62 -18.72 0.70
C LEU A 351 -9.05 -18.52 2.16
N PHE A 352 -9.35 -19.60 2.89
CA PHE A 352 -9.75 -19.56 4.31
C PHE A 352 -8.57 -19.77 5.27
N PHE A 353 -7.32 -19.65 4.80
CA PHE A 353 -6.15 -19.75 5.69
C PHE A 353 -5.94 -18.49 6.54
N ILE A 354 -6.40 -17.34 6.05
CA ILE A 354 -6.31 -16.06 6.73
C ILE A 354 -7.73 -15.64 7.06
N TRP A 355 -8.12 -15.83 8.31
CA TRP A 355 -9.46 -15.48 8.76
C TRP A 355 -9.58 -13.98 8.95
N THR A 356 -10.79 -13.50 8.73
CA THR A 356 -11.14 -12.13 9.05
C THR A 356 -12.46 -12.05 9.79
N GLY A 357 -12.58 -11.04 10.64
CA GLY A 357 -13.84 -10.51 11.12
C GLY A 357 -13.91 -9.05 10.75
N ALA A 358 -15.10 -8.54 10.42
CA ALA A 358 -15.26 -7.11 10.17
C ALA A 358 -16.59 -6.58 10.72
N THR A 359 -16.54 -5.36 11.27
CA THR A 359 -17.71 -4.59 11.69
C THR A 359 -17.62 -3.18 11.17
N TYR A 360 -18.78 -2.59 10.89
CA TYR A 360 -18.90 -1.16 10.63
C TYR A 360 -19.79 -0.52 11.69
N GLN A 361 -19.25 0.44 12.44
CA GLN A 361 -19.97 1.12 13.51
C GLN A 361 -19.48 2.56 13.67
N ASN A 362 -20.41 3.50 13.88
CA ASN A 362 -20.13 4.90 14.20
C ASN A 362 -19.21 5.59 13.18
N GLY A 363 -19.33 5.26 11.89
CA GLY A 363 -18.48 5.85 10.84
C GLY A 363 -17.15 5.14 10.62
N TYR A 364 -16.88 4.00 11.26
CA TYR A 364 -15.60 3.30 11.16
C TYR A 364 -15.79 1.86 10.74
N TRP A 365 -14.91 1.40 9.85
CA TRP A 365 -14.62 -0.02 9.72
C TRP A 365 -13.65 -0.45 10.81
N THR A 366 -13.89 -1.63 11.37
CA THR A 366 -12.93 -2.36 12.19
C THR A 366 -12.78 -3.75 11.60
N VAL A 367 -11.57 -4.12 11.20
CA VAL A 367 -11.25 -5.40 10.57
C VAL A 367 -10.19 -6.10 11.38
N GLU A 368 -10.44 -7.34 11.76
CA GLU A 368 -9.49 -8.20 12.48
C GLU A 368 -9.02 -9.30 11.53
N PHE A 369 -7.72 -9.35 11.27
CA PHE A 369 -7.05 -10.41 10.51
C PHE A 369 -6.43 -11.38 11.50
N ALA A 370 -6.68 -12.68 11.33
CA ALA A 370 -6.07 -13.72 12.14
C ALA A 370 -5.53 -14.84 11.24
N ARG A 371 -4.29 -15.25 11.47
CA ARG A 371 -3.75 -16.48 10.87
C ARG A 371 -2.73 -17.17 11.77
N PRO A 372 -2.46 -18.47 11.54
CA PRO A 372 -1.36 -19.15 12.22
C PRO A 372 -0.01 -18.48 11.93
N LEU A 373 0.89 -18.50 12.91
CA LEU A 373 2.27 -18.01 12.78
C LEU A 373 3.06 -18.84 11.77
N ALA A 374 2.97 -20.17 11.92
CA ALA A 374 3.56 -21.13 11.01
C ALA A 374 2.61 -21.39 9.83
N VAL A 375 3.17 -21.47 8.63
CA VAL A 375 2.41 -21.85 7.44
C VAL A 375 2.74 -23.28 7.02
N PRO A 376 1.77 -24.04 6.47
CA PRO A 376 2.05 -25.32 5.85
C PRO A 376 3.22 -25.22 4.86
N SER A 377 4.00 -26.29 4.71
CA SER A 377 5.15 -26.32 3.79
C SER A 377 4.76 -25.97 2.35
N ALA A 378 3.56 -26.35 1.93
CA ALA A 378 2.99 -25.99 0.64
C ALA A 378 2.86 -24.46 0.45
N TYR A 379 2.67 -23.68 1.51
CA TYR A 379 2.40 -22.23 1.43
C TYR A 379 3.68 -21.39 1.61
N ALA A 380 4.74 -21.99 2.17
CA ALA A 380 5.95 -21.30 2.64
C ALA A 380 6.72 -20.51 1.55
N LYS A 381 6.50 -20.82 0.27
CA LYS A 381 7.09 -20.07 -0.84
C LYS A 381 6.42 -18.70 -1.07
N TRP A 382 5.16 -18.57 -0.70
CA TRP A 382 4.31 -17.42 -1.04
C TRP A 382 3.71 -16.70 0.17
N MET A 383 3.89 -17.26 1.37
CA MET A 383 3.47 -16.67 2.63
C MET A 383 4.62 -16.70 3.63
N PRO A 384 4.82 -15.65 4.45
CA PRO A 384 5.89 -15.64 5.44
C PRO A 384 5.63 -16.69 6.53
N ASN A 385 6.67 -17.36 7.03
CA ASN A 385 6.63 -17.99 8.35
C ASN A 385 6.96 -16.92 9.40
N ILE A 386 6.04 -16.67 10.33
CA ILE A 386 6.19 -15.62 11.34
C ILE A 386 6.82 -16.22 12.60
N THR A 387 7.96 -15.70 13.01
CA THR A 387 8.75 -16.19 14.14
C THR A 387 8.96 -15.07 15.15
N VAL A 388 8.86 -15.41 16.43
CA VAL A 388 9.07 -14.48 17.54
C VAL A 388 10.49 -13.90 17.51
N GLY A 389 10.63 -12.60 17.79
CA GLY A 389 11.92 -11.90 17.76
C GLY A 389 12.51 -11.65 16.37
N LYS A 390 11.75 -11.89 15.30
CA LYS A 390 12.09 -11.46 13.94
C LYS A 390 11.33 -10.19 13.59
N THR A 391 12.02 -9.27 12.93
CA THR A 391 11.43 -8.06 12.35
C THR A 391 10.99 -8.36 10.91
N TYR A 392 9.78 -7.96 10.59
CA TYR A 392 9.16 -8.03 9.26
C TYR A 392 8.94 -6.62 8.73
N TYR A 393 8.88 -6.49 7.41
CA TYR A 393 8.51 -5.25 6.73
C TYR A 393 7.09 -5.40 6.19
N VAL A 394 6.19 -4.54 6.65
CA VAL A 394 4.78 -4.55 6.28
C VAL A 394 4.32 -3.20 5.74
N ALA A 395 3.41 -3.21 4.77
CA ALA A 395 2.73 -2.03 4.26
C ALA A 395 1.23 -2.24 4.38
N PHE A 396 0.48 -1.16 4.53
CA PHE A 396 -0.98 -1.19 4.69
C PHE A 396 -1.65 -0.40 3.59
N ALA A 397 -2.82 -0.86 3.14
CA ALA A 397 -3.64 -0.14 2.19
C ALA A 397 -5.13 -0.23 2.55
N VAL A 398 -5.86 0.84 2.28
CA VAL A 398 -7.30 0.98 2.48
C VAL A 398 -7.93 1.54 1.22
N TRP A 399 -9.17 1.11 0.96
CA TRP A 399 -9.99 1.57 -0.14
C TRP A 399 -11.39 1.92 0.35
N GLN A 400 -11.80 3.16 0.12
CA GLN A 400 -13.18 3.61 0.28
C GLN A 400 -13.91 3.54 -1.06
N GLY A 401 -14.48 2.38 -1.34
CA GLY A 401 -15.00 2.03 -2.66
C GLY A 401 -16.17 2.90 -3.10
N LYS A 402 -17.00 3.35 -2.16
CA LYS A 402 -18.11 4.27 -2.44
C LYS A 402 -17.66 5.69 -2.78
N LEU A 403 -16.48 6.09 -2.31
CA LEU A 403 -15.91 7.40 -2.54
C LEU A 403 -14.95 7.46 -3.75
N GLY A 404 -14.74 6.34 -4.46
CA GLY A 404 -13.98 6.31 -5.71
C GLY A 404 -12.64 5.57 -5.65
N GLU A 405 -12.24 5.05 -4.50
CA GLU A 405 -11.04 4.21 -4.40
C GLU A 405 -11.32 2.78 -4.93
N THR A 406 -10.34 2.18 -5.60
CA THR A 406 -10.42 0.84 -6.19
C THR A 406 -9.09 0.10 -6.12
N LEU A 407 -9.01 -1.15 -6.57
CA LEU A 407 -7.74 -1.91 -6.63
C LEU A 407 -6.53 -1.13 -7.18
N PHE A 408 -6.75 -0.15 -8.05
CA PHE A 408 -5.72 0.74 -8.56
C PHE A 408 -5.49 1.98 -7.73
N ASP A 409 -6.59 2.58 -7.29
CA ASP A 409 -6.61 3.89 -6.67
C ASP A 409 -6.92 3.77 -5.18
N LYS A 410 -5.95 4.06 -4.31
CA LYS A 410 -6.02 3.67 -2.90
C LYS A 410 -5.18 4.55 -2.00
N SER A 411 -5.50 4.46 -0.72
CA SER A 411 -4.71 4.99 0.37
C SER A 411 -3.71 3.93 0.84
N ILE A 412 -2.40 4.21 0.79
CA ILE A 412 -1.32 3.28 1.14
C ILE A 412 -0.30 3.94 2.07
N THR A 413 0.42 3.16 2.87
CA THR A 413 1.63 3.65 3.55
C THR A 413 2.62 4.27 2.57
N SER A 414 3.39 5.27 3.02
CA SER A 414 4.43 5.90 2.18
C SER A 414 5.73 5.10 2.08
N ASN A 415 5.88 4.12 2.96
CA ASN A 415 7.01 3.22 3.03
C ASN A 415 6.61 1.97 3.83
N PHE A 416 7.34 0.88 3.61
CA PHE A 416 7.28 -0.28 4.49
C PHE A 416 7.60 0.12 5.94
N LEU A 417 6.81 -0.43 6.86
CA LEU A 417 6.93 -0.28 8.30
C LEU A 417 7.54 -1.52 8.92
N THR A 418 8.26 -1.37 10.03
CA THR A 418 8.80 -2.51 10.78
C THR A 418 7.79 -3.08 11.78
N LEU A 419 7.59 -4.39 11.73
CA LEU A 419 6.71 -5.15 12.63
C LEU A 419 7.51 -6.25 13.34
N GLU A 420 7.39 -6.36 14.66
CA GLU A 420 8.14 -7.34 15.44
C GLU A 420 7.26 -8.01 16.51
N LEU A 421 7.38 -9.34 16.63
CA LEU A 421 6.73 -10.10 17.69
C LEU A 421 7.52 -9.98 18.99
N VAL A 422 6.95 -9.24 19.94
CA VAL A 422 7.56 -8.96 21.24
C VAL A 422 7.03 -9.91 22.32
N THR A 423 7.91 -10.31 23.23
CA THR A 423 7.57 -11.18 24.37
C THR A 423 7.06 -10.41 25.59
N THR A 424 7.29 -9.11 25.64
CA THR A 424 6.83 -8.24 26.73
C THR A 424 5.41 -7.77 26.48
N PRO A 425 4.53 -7.75 27.48
CA PRO A 425 3.23 -7.07 27.37
C PRO A 425 3.43 -5.56 27.17
N PRO A 426 2.42 -4.84 26.65
CA PRO A 426 2.50 -3.39 26.50
C PRO A 426 2.78 -2.74 27.85
N THR A 427 3.68 -1.75 27.87
CA THR A 427 3.90 -0.94 29.06
C THR A 427 2.62 -0.14 29.30
N SER A 428 1.91 -0.41 30.39
CA SER A 428 0.69 0.33 30.72
C SER A 428 1.03 1.79 30.97
N THR A 429 0.76 2.67 30.01
CA THR A 429 0.68 4.10 30.27
C THR A 429 -0.65 4.33 30.99
N THR A 430 -0.67 4.11 32.31
CA THR A 430 -1.78 4.51 33.15
C THR A 430 -1.84 6.03 33.11
N THR A 431 -2.77 6.60 32.34
CA THR A 431 -3.16 7.99 32.48
C THR A 431 -3.83 8.11 33.85
N SER A 432 -3.04 8.40 34.88
CA SER A 432 -3.56 8.72 36.20
C SER A 432 -4.34 10.03 36.09
N THR A 433 -5.66 9.90 36.00
CA THR A 433 -6.62 10.99 36.26
C THR A 433 -6.50 11.38 37.73
N ILE A 434 -5.58 12.30 38.02
CA ILE A 434 -5.49 12.90 39.36
C ILE A 434 -6.73 13.78 39.54
N SER A 435 -7.54 13.39 40.52
CA SER A 435 -8.74 14.11 40.94
C SER A 435 -8.39 15.54 41.30
N SER A 436 -9.13 16.46 40.70
CA SER A 436 -9.07 17.90 40.88
C SER A 436 -9.12 18.29 42.35
N THR A 437 -7.99 18.68 42.91
CA THR A 437 -7.97 19.67 43.98
C THR A 437 -7.20 20.86 43.45
N SER A 438 -7.92 21.97 43.36
CA SER A 438 -7.49 23.30 42.95
C SER A 438 -6.12 23.65 43.55
N VAL A 439 -5.23 24.25 42.74
CA VAL A 439 -4.42 25.44 43.06
C VAL A 439 -3.30 25.61 42.00
N THR A 440 -3.39 26.75 41.32
CA THR A 440 -2.36 27.56 40.65
C THR A 440 -1.48 26.91 39.57
N THR A 441 -1.91 27.18 38.34
CA THR A 441 -1.12 27.41 37.11
C THR A 441 0.35 27.73 37.32
N THR A 442 1.21 26.75 37.06
CA THR A 442 2.52 26.99 36.43
C THR A 442 2.53 26.25 35.10
N THR A 443 2.50 27.04 34.03
CA THR A 443 2.57 26.63 32.64
C THR A 443 3.88 25.90 32.40
N SER A 444 3.89 24.58 32.57
CA SER A 444 5.01 23.73 32.16
C SER A 444 5.00 23.67 30.64
N ILE A 445 5.85 24.49 30.04
CA ILE A 445 6.18 24.47 28.62
C ILE A 445 6.71 23.06 28.32
N THR A 446 5.95 22.29 27.55
CA THR A 446 6.33 20.99 27.04
C THR A 446 7.59 21.19 26.21
N THR A 447 8.75 20.83 26.78
CA THR A 447 10.01 20.81 26.06
C THR A 447 9.87 19.84 24.91
N VAL A 448 9.85 20.41 23.70
CA VAL A 448 9.88 19.69 22.43
C VAL A 448 11.01 18.67 22.53
N THR A 449 10.63 17.40 22.40
CA THR A 449 11.52 16.24 22.43
C THR A 449 12.76 16.52 21.59
N SER A 450 13.91 16.49 22.25
CA SER A 450 15.23 16.68 21.66
C SER A 450 15.38 15.86 20.38
N ILE A 451 15.70 16.53 19.29
CA ILE A 451 16.07 15.90 18.01
C ILE A 451 17.18 14.87 18.32
N PRO A 452 17.08 13.62 17.84
CA PRO A 452 18.10 12.60 18.07
C PRO A 452 19.48 13.14 17.72
N SER A 453 20.46 12.95 18.60
CA SER A 453 21.82 13.46 18.42
C SER A 453 22.42 13.03 17.07
N THR A 454 22.09 11.83 16.61
CA THR A 454 22.45 11.31 15.29
C THR A 454 21.92 12.15 14.13
N THR A 455 20.67 12.60 14.18
CA THR A 455 20.09 13.48 13.15
C THR A 455 20.79 14.83 13.15
N ILE A 456 21.07 15.41 14.33
CA ILE A 456 21.84 16.66 14.44
C ILE A 456 23.24 16.49 13.84
N TYR A 457 23.93 15.39 14.14
CA TYR A 457 25.26 15.11 13.59
C TYR A 457 25.23 14.97 12.06
N VAL A 458 24.28 14.22 11.50
CA VAL A 458 24.17 14.04 10.04
C VAL A 458 23.86 15.37 9.35
N THR A 459 22.95 16.17 9.90
CA THR A 459 22.63 17.50 9.34
C THR A 459 23.82 18.45 9.41
N ILE A 460 24.54 18.51 10.53
CA ILE A 460 25.73 19.35 10.67
C ILE A 460 26.82 18.91 9.69
N VAL A 461 27.09 17.61 9.57
CA VAL A 461 28.09 17.09 8.62
C VAL A 461 27.68 17.41 7.18
N GLY A 462 26.41 17.23 6.83
CA GLY A 462 25.89 17.58 5.50
C GLY A 462 26.04 19.07 5.17
N VAL A 463 25.72 19.96 6.12
CA VAL A 463 25.87 21.41 5.96
C VAL A 463 27.35 21.80 5.82
N VAL A 464 28.24 21.22 6.62
CA VAL A 464 29.69 21.48 6.53
C VAL A 464 30.24 21.03 5.17
N ILE A 465 29.85 19.86 4.67
CA ILE A 465 30.25 19.38 3.34
C ILE A 465 29.73 20.31 2.25
N ALA A 466 28.47 20.75 2.33
CA ALA A 466 27.89 21.68 1.36
C ALA A 466 28.63 23.04 1.36
N ILE A 467 28.96 23.58 2.53
CA ILE A 467 29.73 24.83 2.66
C ILE A 467 31.14 24.66 2.07
N ILE A 468 31.82 23.55 2.36
CA ILE A 468 33.15 23.28 1.79
C ILE A 468 33.07 23.16 0.27
N ALA A 469 32.08 22.44 -0.26
CA ALA A 469 31.86 22.33 -1.70
C ALA A 469 31.61 23.70 -2.35
N LEU A 470 30.79 24.55 -1.73
CA LEU A 470 30.54 25.92 -2.21
C LEU A 470 31.80 26.79 -2.16
N ILE A 471 32.63 26.67 -1.12
CA ILE A 471 33.92 27.38 -1.04
C ILE A 471 34.87 26.90 -2.13
N ILE A 472 34.95 25.60 -2.38
CA ILE A 472 35.78 25.03 -3.46
C ILE A 472 35.30 25.56 -4.81
N LEU A 473 34.00 25.50 -5.08
CA LEU A 473 33.41 26.04 -6.31
C LEU A 473 33.74 27.53 -6.45
N TYR A 474 33.57 28.32 -5.39
CA TYR A 474 33.92 29.74 -5.39
C TYR A 474 35.40 30.00 -5.72
N VAL A 475 36.32 29.22 -5.15
CA VAL A 475 37.76 29.37 -5.41
C VAL A 475 38.12 28.95 -6.83
N VAL A 476 37.50 27.87 -7.34
CA VAL A 476 37.74 27.36 -8.70
C VAL A 476 37.23 28.34 -9.75
N PHE A 477 36.03 28.89 -9.58
CA PHE A 477 35.40 29.78 -10.56
C PHE A 477 35.78 31.26 -10.42
N ARG A 478 36.57 31.64 -9.40
CA ARG A 478 37.12 33.00 -9.26
C ARG A 478 38.51 33.16 -9.90
N ARG A 479 39.17 32.06 -10.26
CA ARG A 479 40.33 32.11 -11.18
C ARG A 479 39.85 32.07 -12.61
#